data_AF-A0A7S1JUE7-F1
#
_entry.id   AF-A0A7S1JUE7-F1
#
_cell.length_a   1.000
_cell.length_b   1.000
_cell.length_c   1.000
_cell.angle_alpha   90.00
_cell.angle_beta   90.00
_cell.angle_gamma   90.00
#
_symmetry.space_group_name_H-M   'P 1'
#
loop_
_entity.id
_entity.type
_entity.pdbx_description
1 polymer ?
#
loop_
_entity_poly.entity_id
_entity_poly.type
_entity_poly.pdbx_seq_one_letter_code
_entity_poly.pdbx_strand_id
1 'polypeptide(L)'
;GDELSPDRKRFAADVLLNGTLADPPGVPSGLKVMLRKTVLRVDFDTSGERPRATCVAYVDSPGPPESIDSRANAGLSKKGRLGKHGDIQRACIKPGGMIYLSAGAILTPTLLMNSGIGPAEVVGNIKGVELVKDIPAVGQNLQDRIATTLLVFLDRKIPAGELNVTLGSTTGFQVTGADCPTDFGIGDVSLDCTYVNSEEGSGFKAIDLFLATRVVLPTALRTAPETDFLVSIVAECYDNQDSILCAPLK
;
A
#
# COMPACT_ATOMS: atom_id res chain seq x y z
N GLY A 1 -24.09 15.52 16.91
CA GLY A 1 -23.22 16.64 16.55
C GLY A 1 -23.02 16.53 15.07
N ASP A 2 -23.58 17.47 14.32
CA ASP A 2 -23.65 17.41 12.84
C ASP A 2 -22.32 17.78 12.17
N GLU A 3 -21.29 18.08 12.97
CA GLU A 3 -19.94 18.31 12.50
C GLU A 3 -19.08 17.06 12.62
N LEU A 4 -18.61 16.60 11.47
CA LEU A 4 -17.66 15.51 11.36
C LEU A 4 -16.29 15.95 11.88
N SER A 5 -15.52 15.00 12.44
CA SER A 5 -14.13 15.28 12.86
C SER A 5 -13.33 15.93 11.72
N PRO A 6 -12.54 16.99 12.00
CA PRO A 6 -11.70 17.64 11.00
C PRO A 6 -10.65 16.69 10.39
N ASP A 7 -10.31 15.60 11.08
CA ASP A 7 -9.35 14.60 10.61
C ASP A 7 -9.99 13.50 9.75
N ARG A 8 -11.32 13.46 9.62
CA ARG A 8 -12.05 12.46 8.82
C ARG A 8 -11.67 12.48 7.33
N LYS A 9 -11.21 13.62 6.82
CA LYS A 9 -10.83 13.80 5.41
C LYS A 9 -9.35 13.54 5.13
N ARG A 10 -8.53 13.22 6.15
CA ARG A 10 -7.10 12.98 5.94
C ARG A 10 -6.85 11.54 5.54
N PHE A 11 -6.57 11.29 4.27
CA PHE A 11 -6.09 9.99 3.82
C PHE A 11 -4.61 9.82 4.19
N ALA A 12 -4.12 8.59 4.40
CA ALA A 12 -2.69 8.35 4.64
C ALA A 12 -1.80 8.92 3.51
N ALA A 13 -2.30 8.91 2.27
CA ALA A 13 -1.67 9.56 1.13
C ALA A 13 -1.73 11.10 1.18
N ASP A 14 -2.78 11.68 1.78
CA ASP A 14 -2.88 13.13 2.01
C ASP A 14 -1.98 13.57 3.18
N VAL A 15 -1.79 12.71 4.18
CA VAL A 15 -0.93 12.97 5.34
C VAL A 15 0.54 13.03 4.92
N LEU A 16 0.94 12.28 3.89
CA LEU A 16 2.28 12.36 3.30
C LEU A 16 2.51 13.63 2.46
N LEU A 17 1.47 14.36 2.09
CA LEU A 17 1.55 15.48 1.13
C LEU A 17 0.80 16.73 1.57
N ASN A 18 0.57 16.94 2.87
CA ASN A 18 -0.08 18.17 3.33
C ASN A 18 0.96 19.28 3.54
N GLY A 19 0.77 20.43 2.89
CA GLY A 19 1.67 21.59 2.91
C GLY A 19 2.45 21.77 1.61
N THR A 20 3.60 22.44 1.69
CA THR A 20 4.58 22.69 0.60
C THR A 20 5.15 21.42 -0.04
N LEU A 21 4.53 20.25 0.10
CA LEU A 21 4.89 19.01 -0.61
C LEU A 21 3.95 18.71 -1.78
N ALA A 22 2.74 19.28 -1.80
CA ALA A 22 1.88 19.26 -2.98
C ALA A 22 2.34 20.26 -4.06
N ASP A 23 2.98 21.36 -3.64
CA ASP A 23 3.62 22.35 -4.52
C ASP A 23 4.89 22.93 -3.85
N PRO A 24 5.98 22.14 -3.74
CA PRO A 24 7.20 22.60 -3.10
C PRO A 24 7.80 23.83 -3.77
N PRO A 25 8.32 24.79 -2.99
CA PRO A 25 9.09 25.89 -3.57
C PRO A 25 10.25 25.29 -4.39
N GLY A 26 10.25 25.57 -5.70
CA GLY A 26 11.21 24.99 -6.65
C GLY A 26 10.65 23.87 -7.55
N VAL A 27 9.36 23.53 -7.47
CA VAL A 27 8.74 22.65 -8.48
C VAL A 27 8.80 23.32 -9.85
N PRO A 28 9.38 22.67 -10.87
CA PRO A 28 9.40 23.21 -12.22
C PRO A 28 7.97 23.41 -12.74
N SER A 29 7.69 24.54 -13.37
CA SER A 29 6.36 24.86 -13.93
C SER A 29 5.85 23.86 -14.97
N GLY A 30 6.72 22.98 -15.48
CA GLY A 30 6.37 21.90 -16.41
C GLY A 30 6.00 20.57 -15.75
N LEU A 31 6.14 20.41 -14.43
CA LEU A 31 5.81 19.18 -13.73
C LEU A 31 4.33 19.17 -13.34
N LYS A 32 3.58 18.19 -13.85
CA LYS A 32 2.18 17.97 -13.48
C LYS A 32 2.05 16.66 -12.72
N VAL A 33 1.60 16.73 -11.46
CA VAL A 33 1.28 15.56 -10.65
C VAL A 33 -0.22 15.35 -10.67
N MET A 34 -0.66 14.17 -11.14
CA MET A 34 -2.08 13.80 -11.20
C MET A 34 -2.35 12.72 -10.16
N LEU A 35 -2.97 13.11 -9.04
CA LEU A 35 -3.38 12.18 -8.00
C LEU A 35 -4.71 11.52 -8.35
N ARG A 36 -4.98 10.37 -7.73
CA ARG A 36 -6.23 9.60 -7.90
C ARG A 36 -6.53 9.25 -9.35
N LYS A 37 -5.49 8.93 -10.10
CA LYS A 37 -5.58 8.38 -11.44
C LYS A 37 -5.05 6.96 -11.40
N THR A 38 -5.86 6.00 -11.85
CA THR A 38 -5.44 4.62 -12.01
C THR A 38 -5.04 4.42 -13.46
N VAL A 39 -3.75 4.17 -13.68
CA VAL A 39 -3.24 3.78 -15.00
C VAL A 39 -3.67 2.34 -15.28
N LEU A 40 -4.30 2.13 -16.42
CA LEU A 40 -4.83 0.83 -16.84
C LEU A 40 -3.85 0.08 -17.74
N ARG A 41 -3.26 0.79 -18.71
CA ARG A 41 -2.30 0.25 -19.67
C ARG A 41 -1.48 1.35 -20.36
N VAL A 42 -0.41 0.93 -21.01
CA VAL A 42 0.38 1.69 -21.98
C VAL A 42 -0.05 1.26 -23.38
N ASP A 43 -0.34 2.23 -24.24
CA ASP A 43 -0.61 1.99 -25.65
C ASP A 43 0.72 2.01 -26.43
N PHE A 44 0.89 1.05 -27.35
CA PHE A 44 2.10 0.89 -28.17
C PHE A 44 1.79 1.06 -29.65
N ASP A 45 2.71 1.71 -30.36
CA ASP A 45 2.82 1.64 -31.82
C ASP A 45 3.70 0.45 -32.20
N THR A 46 3.11 -0.52 -32.88
CA THR A 46 3.74 -1.78 -33.31
C THR A 46 4.04 -1.81 -34.81
N SER A 47 3.90 -0.68 -35.52
CA SER A 47 4.13 -0.61 -36.98
C SER A 47 5.60 -0.75 -37.40
N GLY A 48 6.54 -0.52 -36.48
CA GLY A 48 7.98 -0.63 -36.72
C GLY A 48 8.59 -1.93 -36.18
N GLU A 49 9.90 -2.11 -36.38
CA GLU A 49 10.64 -3.31 -35.90
C GLU A 49 10.63 -3.49 -34.38
N ARG A 50 10.46 -2.39 -33.63
CA ARG A 50 10.38 -2.40 -32.16
C ARG A 50 9.14 -1.65 -31.71
N PRO A 51 8.33 -2.22 -30.80
CA PRO A 51 7.19 -1.52 -30.23
C PRO A 51 7.62 -0.22 -29.56
N ARG A 52 6.90 0.87 -29.83
CA ARG A 52 7.15 2.19 -29.25
C ARG A 52 5.99 2.58 -28.35
N ALA A 53 6.26 2.89 -27.09
CA ALA A 53 5.24 3.37 -26.17
C ALA A 53 4.79 4.79 -26.59
N THR A 54 3.48 5.02 -26.73
CA THR A 54 2.95 6.29 -27.26
C THR A 54 2.06 7.02 -26.26
N CYS A 55 1.19 6.30 -25.57
CA CYS A 55 0.25 6.89 -24.62
C CYS A 55 0.07 6.01 -23.39
N VAL A 56 -0.42 6.62 -22.32
CA VAL A 56 -0.89 5.93 -21.12
C VAL A 56 -2.40 6.12 -21.03
N ALA A 57 -3.13 5.02 -20.95
CA ALA A 57 -4.57 5.01 -20.72
C ALA A 57 -4.83 4.93 -19.20
N TYR A 58 -5.64 5.84 -18.69
CA TYR A 58 -5.93 5.93 -17.26
C TYR A 58 -7.38 6.37 -17.03
N VAL A 59 -7.87 6.09 -15.82
CA VAL A 59 -9.20 6.52 -15.37
C VAL A 59 -9.07 7.26 -14.05
N ASP A 60 -10.10 8.03 -13.71
CA ASP A 60 -10.28 8.47 -12.34
C ASP A 60 -10.40 7.25 -11.42
N SER A 61 -9.50 7.17 -10.45
CA SER A 61 -9.63 6.19 -9.38
C SER A 61 -10.95 6.46 -8.67
N PRO A 62 -11.73 5.40 -8.36
CA PRO A 62 -12.99 5.59 -7.65
C PRO A 62 -12.80 6.44 -6.39
N GLY A 63 -13.90 7.06 -5.95
CA GLY A 63 -14.05 7.51 -4.58
C GLY A 63 -13.39 6.52 -3.61
N PRO A 64 -12.68 6.96 -2.55
CA PRO A 64 -12.58 6.07 -1.40
C PRO A 64 -14.02 5.60 -1.09
N PRO A 65 -14.23 4.32 -0.72
CA PRO A 65 -15.53 3.92 -0.20
C PRO A 65 -15.94 4.95 0.86
N GLU A 66 -17.19 5.45 0.80
CA GLU A 66 -17.65 6.46 1.75
C GLU A 66 -17.33 5.96 3.16
N SER A 67 -16.60 6.79 3.92
CA SER A 67 -16.36 6.49 5.32
C SER A 67 -17.71 6.49 6.01
N ILE A 68 -18.12 5.32 6.50
CA ILE A 68 -19.39 5.20 7.21
C ILE A 68 -19.19 5.84 8.57
N ASP A 69 -19.85 6.98 8.77
CA ASP A 69 -19.94 7.59 10.09
C ASP A 69 -20.76 6.70 11.01
N SER A 70 -20.14 6.13 12.05
CA SER A 70 -20.87 5.41 13.08
C SER A 70 -22.00 6.22 13.72
N ARG A 71 -21.89 7.55 13.79
CA ARG A 71 -22.85 8.45 14.46
C ARG A 71 -23.99 8.96 13.58
N ALA A 72 -23.90 8.85 12.25
CA ALA A 72 -24.87 9.42 11.32
C ALA A 72 -25.69 8.38 10.54
N ASN A 73 -25.74 7.13 11.01
CA ASN A 73 -26.34 6.00 10.27
C ASN A 73 -27.88 6.01 10.12
N ALA A 74 -28.56 7.10 10.47
CA ALA A 74 -29.98 7.25 10.20
C ALA A 74 -30.22 7.86 8.81
N GLY A 75 -29.80 7.19 7.72
CA GLY A 75 -30.28 7.60 6.38
C GLY A 75 -29.49 7.21 5.14
N LEU A 76 -28.30 6.61 5.23
CA LEU A 76 -27.51 6.34 4.02
C LEU A 76 -27.94 5.03 3.33
N SER A 77 -28.27 5.15 2.04
CA SER A 77 -28.70 4.04 1.18
C SER A 77 -27.57 3.02 0.99
N LYS A 78 -27.89 1.72 1.11
CA LYS A 78 -27.02 0.54 0.88
C LYS A 78 -26.53 0.38 -0.57
N LYS A 79 -26.01 1.44 -1.21
CA LYS A 79 -25.41 1.37 -2.54
C LYS A 79 -23.92 1.67 -2.45
N GLY A 80 -23.16 0.74 -1.88
CA GLY A 80 -21.75 0.58 -2.21
C GLY A 80 -21.63 0.12 -3.67
N ARG A 81 -21.86 1.03 -4.62
CA ARG A 81 -21.53 0.77 -6.02
C ARG A 81 -20.02 0.87 -6.13
N LEU A 82 -19.37 -0.23 -6.54
CA LEU A 82 -18.16 -0.13 -7.35
C LEU A 82 -18.48 0.91 -8.44
N GLY A 83 -17.83 2.07 -8.39
CA GLY A 83 -18.05 3.11 -9.38
C GLY A 83 -17.89 2.50 -10.76
N LYS A 84 -18.82 2.80 -11.70
CA LYS A 84 -18.55 2.54 -13.11
C LYS A 84 -17.19 3.19 -13.40
N HIS A 85 -16.23 2.45 -13.95
CA HIS A 85 -15.00 3.07 -14.44
C HIS A 85 -15.42 4.26 -15.32
N GLY A 86 -14.99 5.46 -14.94
CA GLY A 86 -15.23 6.66 -15.73
C GLY A 86 -14.63 6.50 -17.12
N ASP A 87 -14.95 7.43 -18.02
CA ASP A 87 -14.43 7.40 -19.38
C ASP A 87 -12.89 7.29 -19.38
N ILE A 88 -12.36 6.39 -20.21
CA ILE A 88 -10.92 6.17 -20.32
C ILE A 88 -10.28 7.44 -20.90
N GLN A 89 -9.34 8.01 -20.15
CA GLN A 89 -8.54 9.16 -20.54
C GLN A 89 -7.18 8.70 -21.06
N ARG A 90 -6.54 9.52 -21.90
CA ARG A 90 -5.21 9.24 -22.46
C ARG A 90 -4.26 10.41 -22.25
N ALA A 91 -3.02 10.10 -21.88
CA ALA A 91 -1.89 11.03 -21.88
C ALA A 91 -0.81 10.50 -22.82
N CYS A 92 -0.50 11.25 -23.87
CA CYS A 92 0.43 10.83 -24.91
C CYS A 92 1.74 11.61 -24.85
N ILE A 93 2.85 10.95 -25.20
CA ILE A 93 4.15 11.59 -25.25
C ILE A 93 4.25 12.53 -26.46
N LYS A 94 5.02 13.61 -26.30
CA LYS A 94 5.49 14.43 -27.43
C LYS A 94 6.65 13.73 -28.14
N PRO A 95 7.01 14.13 -29.37
CA PRO A 95 8.22 13.63 -30.03
C PRO A 95 9.45 13.75 -29.11
N GLY A 96 10.20 12.66 -28.96
CA GLY A 96 11.35 12.57 -28.05
C GLY A 96 11.00 12.34 -26.57
N GLY A 97 9.71 12.20 -26.22
CA GLY A 97 9.27 11.86 -24.87
C GLY A 97 9.48 10.40 -24.50
N MET A 98 9.37 10.09 -23.22
CA MET A 98 9.54 8.75 -22.66
C MET A 98 8.44 8.45 -21.63
N ILE A 99 8.12 7.16 -21.47
CA ILE A 99 7.21 6.65 -20.45
C ILE A 99 8.04 5.82 -19.48
N TYR A 100 8.01 6.20 -18.21
CA TYR A 100 8.63 5.45 -17.11
C TYR A 100 7.55 4.77 -16.29
N LEU A 101 7.76 3.50 -15.95
CA LEU A 101 6.88 2.76 -15.05
C LEU A 101 7.50 2.68 -13.67
N SER A 102 6.76 3.15 -12.67
CA SER A 102 7.20 3.17 -11.27
C SER A 102 6.05 2.80 -10.33
N ALA A 103 5.21 1.85 -10.75
CA ALA A 103 4.04 1.41 -10.00
C ALA A 103 4.38 0.38 -8.89
N GLY A 104 5.66 0.11 -8.65
CA GLY A 104 6.13 -0.88 -7.67
C GLY A 104 6.20 -2.31 -8.22
N ALA A 105 6.75 -3.23 -7.42
CA ALA A 105 7.06 -4.60 -7.82
C ALA A 105 5.84 -5.45 -8.20
N ILE A 106 4.66 -5.11 -7.65
CA ILE A 106 3.41 -5.82 -7.93
C ILE A 106 2.68 -5.21 -9.13
N LEU A 107 2.44 -3.89 -9.14
CA LEU A 107 1.57 -3.28 -10.15
C LEU A 107 2.30 -3.01 -11.48
N THR A 108 3.63 -2.85 -11.48
CA THR A 108 4.39 -2.64 -12.74
C THR A 108 4.29 -3.85 -13.69
N PRO A 109 4.55 -5.11 -13.26
CA PRO A 109 4.37 -6.25 -14.16
C PRO A 109 2.91 -6.46 -14.57
N THR A 110 1.94 -6.22 -13.67
CA THR A 110 0.50 -6.24 -14.04
C THR A 110 0.18 -5.23 -15.13
N LEU A 111 0.71 -4.01 -15.02
CA LEU A 111 0.52 -2.96 -16.00
C LEU A 111 1.14 -3.33 -17.35
N LEU A 112 2.34 -3.91 -17.36
CA LEU A 112 2.99 -4.40 -18.59
C LEU A 112 2.13 -5.47 -19.27
N MET A 113 1.61 -6.45 -18.52
CA MET A 113 0.74 -7.50 -19.06
C MET A 113 -0.56 -6.94 -19.64
N ASN A 114 -1.22 -6.01 -18.93
CA ASN A 114 -2.39 -5.27 -19.44
C ASN A 114 -2.09 -4.41 -20.68
N SER A 115 -0.82 -4.15 -20.96
CA SER A 115 -0.32 -3.42 -22.12
C SER A 115 0.17 -4.33 -23.25
N GLY A 116 0.01 -5.65 -23.10
CA GLY A 116 0.44 -6.64 -24.09
C GLY A 116 1.90 -7.11 -23.95
N ILE A 117 2.59 -6.77 -22.86
CA ILE A 117 3.98 -7.17 -22.60
C ILE A 117 4.04 -8.15 -21.43
N GLY A 118 4.36 -9.40 -21.69
CA GLY A 118 4.49 -10.44 -20.67
C GLY A 118 4.35 -11.84 -21.24
N PRO A 119 4.14 -12.88 -20.41
CA PRO A 119 3.96 -14.24 -20.91
C PRO A 119 2.76 -14.31 -21.86
N ALA A 120 2.95 -14.83 -23.08
CA ALA A 120 1.92 -14.86 -24.12
C ALA A 120 0.61 -15.51 -23.66
N GLU A 121 0.68 -16.60 -22.90
CA GLU A 121 -0.50 -17.28 -22.32
C GLU A 121 -1.29 -16.37 -21.38
N VAL A 122 -0.60 -15.66 -20.48
CA VAL A 122 -1.23 -14.76 -19.51
C VAL A 122 -1.86 -13.57 -20.24
N VAL A 123 -1.13 -12.95 -21.17
CA VAL A 123 -1.63 -11.80 -21.94
C VAL A 123 -2.84 -12.20 -22.80
N GLY A 124 -2.81 -13.36 -23.45
CA GLY A 124 -3.91 -13.86 -24.28
C GLY A 124 -5.22 -14.09 -23.54
N ASN A 125 -5.16 -14.28 -22.21
CA ASN A 125 -6.35 -14.40 -21.36
C ASN A 125 -6.99 -13.06 -21.02
N ILE A 126 -6.32 -11.93 -21.28
CA ILE A 126 -6.82 -10.59 -20.98
C ILE A 126 -7.69 -10.10 -22.14
N LYS A 127 -8.99 -9.91 -21.87
CA LYS A 127 -9.95 -9.45 -22.89
C LYS A 127 -9.58 -8.07 -23.43
N GLY A 128 -9.49 -7.94 -24.75
CA GLY A 128 -9.26 -6.66 -25.43
C GLY A 128 -7.81 -6.16 -25.35
N VAL A 129 -6.85 -7.04 -25.04
CA VAL A 129 -5.42 -6.78 -25.08
C VAL A 129 -4.78 -7.68 -26.13
N GLU A 130 -4.00 -7.09 -27.02
CA GLU A 130 -3.21 -7.81 -28.01
C GLU A 130 -1.79 -8.03 -27.49
N LEU A 131 -1.17 -9.13 -27.87
CA LEU A 131 0.22 -9.41 -27.52
C LEU A 131 1.15 -8.46 -28.30
N VAL A 132 1.83 -7.57 -27.58
CA VAL A 132 2.84 -6.65 -28.11
C VAL A 132 4.22 -7.33 -28.08
N LYS A 133 4.55 -8.00 -26.97
CA LYS A 133 5.82 -8.71 -26.83
C LYS A 133 5.73 -9.83 -25.80
N ASP A 134 6.09 -11.04 -26.21
CA ASP A 134 6.20 -12.18 -25.30
C ASP A 134 7.48 -12.06 -24.46
N ILE A 135 7.32 -11.87 -23.15
CA ILE A 135 8.42 -11.83 -22.18
C ILE A 135 7.99 -12.68 -20.96
N PRO A 136 8.33 -13.98 -20.94
CA PRO A 136 7.91 -14.89 -19.88
C PRO A 136 8.39 -14.50 -18.48
N ALA A 137 9.49 -13.75 -18.38
CA ALA A 137 10.04 -13.29 -17.10
C ALA A 137 9.24 -12.17 -16.42
N VAL A 138 8.32 -11.50 -17.14
CA VAL A 138 7.51 -10.41 -16.54
C VAL A 138 6.58 -10.98 -15.48
N GLY A 139 6.65 -10.41 -14.28
CA GLY A 139 5.87 -10.86 -13.11
C GLY A 139 6.44 -12.08 -12.40
N GLN A 140 7.58 -12.62 -12.85
CA GLN A 140 8.30 -13.70 -12.19
C GLN A 140 9.37 -13.17 -11.24
N ASN A 141 9.97 -14.06 -10.44
CA ASN A 141 11.04 -13.74 -9.50
C ASN A 141 10.64 -12.63 -8.49
N LEU A 142 9.38 -12.65 -8.03
CA LEU A 142 8.97 -11.82 -6.91
C LEU A 142 9.70 -12.33 -5.66
N GLN A 143 10.46 -11.44 -5.04
CA GLN A 143 11.14 -11.70 -3.78
C GLN A 143 10.56 -10.74 -2.75
N ASP A 144 10.18 -11.30 -1.60
CA ASP A 144 9.75 -10.56 -0.43
C ASP A 144 10.34 -11.26 0.80
N ARG A 145 10.35 -10.58 1.94
CA ARG A 145 10.81 -11.15 3.20
C ARG A 145 9.62 -11.63 4.00
N ILE A 146 9.72 -12.86 4.51
CA ILE A 146 8.77 -13.35 5.51
C ILE A 146 9.08 -12.63 6.83
N ALA A 147 8.07 -11.96 7.39
CA ALA A 147 8.18 -11.31 8.69
C ALA A 147 7.47 -12.16 9.75
N THR A 148 8.18 -12.43 10.85
CA THR A 148 7.62 -13.06 12.05
C THR A 148 7.72 -12.08 13.20
N THR A 149 6.60 -11.75 13.83
CA THR A 149 6.56 -10.83 14.97
C THR A 149 6.63 -11.61 16.27
N LEU A 150 7.62 -11.29 17.12
CA LEU A 150 7.67 -11.72 18.51
C LEU A 150 7.15 -10.58 19.40
N LEU A 151 6.07 -10.84 20.14
CA LEU A 151 5.54 -9.92 21.12
C LEU A 151 6.03 -10.35 22.51
N VAL A 152 6.73 -9.45 23.21
CA VAL A 152 7.21 -9.68 24.58
C VAL A 152 6.47 -8.78 25.55
N PHE A 153 6.04 -9.35 26.68
CA PHE A 153 5.48 -8.60 27.79
C PHE A 153 6.56 -8.35 28.82
N LEU A 154 6.72 -7.09 29.23
CA LEU A 154 7.62 -6.72 30.31
C LEU A 154 6.85 -6.73 31.62
N ASP A 155 7.49 -7.28 32.66
CA ASP A 155 6.96 -7.33 34.02
C ASP A 155 6.95 -5.95 34.71
N ARG A 156 7.77 -5.03 34.20
CA ARG A 156 7.88 -3.65 34.66
C ARG A 156 7.27 -2.66 33.67
N LYS A 157 6.65 -1.61 34.19
CA LYS A 157 6.29 -0.42 33.40
C LYS A 157 7.58 0.32 33.03
N ILE A 158 7.79 0.58 31.75
CA ILE A 158 8.86 1.48 31.31
C ILE A 158 8.36 2.93 31.44
N PRO A 159 9.09 3.82 32.15
CA PRO A 159 8.75 5.24 32.24
C PRO A 159 8.61 5.90 30.87
N ALA A 160 7.63 6.79 30.73
CA ALA A 160 7.44 7.56 29.50
C ALA A 160 8.69 8.42 29.21
N GLY A 161 9.28 8.25 28.02
CA GLY A 161 10.49 8.97 27.59
C GLY A 161 11.81 8.21 27.73
N GLU A 162 11.83 7.01 28.33
CA GLU A 162 13.05 6.17 28.40
C GLU A 162 13.28 5.29 27.17
N LEU A 163 12.28 5.14 26.29
CA LEU A 163 12.44 4.47 25.00
C LEU A 163 12.52 5.50 23.88
N ASN A 164 13.64 5.48 23.16
CA ASN A 164 13.70 6.15 21.88
C ASN A 164 12.72 5.45 20.93
N VAL A 165 11.91 6.23 20.23
CA VAL A 165 11.02 5.67 19.21
C VAL A 165 11.89 5.13 18.08
N THR A 166 11.94 3.81 17.96
CA THR A 166 12.65 3.11 16.88
C THR A 166 11.67 2.22 16.14
N LEU A 167 11.65 2.34 14.81
CA LEU A 167 10.95 1.42 13.94
C LEU A 167 12.02 0.71 13.10
N GLY A 168 12.29 -0.56 13.43
CA GLY A 168 13.19 -1.39 12.63
C GLY A 168 14.68 -1.16 12.92
N SER A 169 15.07 -0.97 14.18
CA SER A 169 16.50 -1.01 14.54
C SER A 169 17.01 -2.42 14.29
N THR A 170 17.88 -2.59 13.29
CA THR A 170 18.49 -3.90 13.05
C THR A 170 19.37 -4.27 14.25
N THR A 171 18.95 -5.31 14.97
CA THR A 171 19.66 -5.84 16.14
C THR A 171 20.58 -6.98 15.79
N GLY A 172 20.41 -7.60 14.62
CA GLY A 172 21.32 -8.63 14.14
C GLY A 172 21.03 -9.11 12.73
N PHE A 173 22.06 -9.71 12.14
CA PHE A 173 21.99 -10.44 10.88
C PHE A 173 22.68 -11.78 11.05
N GLN A 174 22.02 -12.85 10.61
CA GLN A 174 22.58 -14.19 10.69
C GLN A 174 22.15 -15.04 9.50
N VAL A 175 23.11 -15.68 8.86
CA VAL A 175 22.84 -16.78 7.93
C VAL A 175 22.46 -18.01 8.74
N THR A 176 21.31 -18.60 8.45
CA THR A 176 20.76 -19.77 9.16
C THR A 176 20.47 -20.88 8.14
N GLY A 177 20.94 -22.09 8.43
CA GLY A 177 20.77 -23.26 7.57
C GLY A 177 21.76 -24.39 7.94
N ALA A 178 21.58 -25.58 7.36
CA ALA A 178 22.41 -26.75 7.69
C ALA A 178 23.83 -26.64 7.10
N ASP A 179 23.95 -26.21 5.83
CA ASP A 179 25.21 -26.20 5.08
C ASP A 179 25.32 -24.92 4.23
N CYS A 180 25.42 -23.76 4.89
CA CYS A 180 25.45 -22.49 4.17
C CYS A 180 26.83 -22.13 3.62
N PRO A 181 26.92 -21.73 2.33
CA PRO A 181 28.15 -21.21 1.75
C PRO A 181 28.68 -20.02 2.56
N THR A 182 30.00 -19.91 2.67
CA THR A 182 30.65 -18.81 3.39
C THR A 182 30.44 -17.45 2.72
N ASP A 183 30.08 -17.45 1.45
CA ASP A 183 29.80 -16.28 0.61
C ASP A 183 28.30 -16.06 0.36
N PHE A 184 27.41 -16.76 1.09
CA PHE A 184 25.97 -16.58 0.96
C PHE A 184 25.55 -15.14 1.28
N GLY A 185 25.12 -14.42 0.24
CA GLY A 185 24.85 -13.00 0.27
C GLY A 185 23.38 -12.64 0.42
N ILE A 186 23.15 -11.34 0.63
CA ILE A 186 21.79 -10.78 0.63
C ILE A 186 21.24 -10.83 -0.81
N GLY A 187 20.20 -11.64 -1.03
CA GLY A 187 19.56 -11.84 -2.33
C GLY A 187 19.79 -13.22 -2.95
N ASP A 188 20.63 -14.05 -2.33
CA ASP A 188 20.81 -15.44 -2.75
C ASP A 188 19.57 -16.26 -2.42
N VAL A 189 19.19 -17.15 -3.36
CA VAL A 189 18.02 -18.02 -3.23
C VAL A 189 18.48 -19.44 -2.93
N SER A 190 18.14 -19.94 -1.74
CA SER A 190 18.41 -21.32 -1.33
C SER A 190 17.23 -21.87 -0.54
N LEU A 191 17.03 -23.19 -0.63
CA LEU A 191 16.08 -23.91 0.23
C LEU A 191 16.69 -24.30 1.57
N ASP A 192 18.01 -24.37 1.63
CA ASP A 192 18.75 -24.87 2.81
C ASP A 192 19.27 -23.72 3.69
N CYS A 193 19.35 -22.51 3.12
CA CYS A 193 19.96 -21.34 3.76
C CYS A 193 19.12 -20.09 3.60
N THR A 194 19.01 -19.33 4.68
CA THR A 194 18.27 -18.08 4.70
C THR A 194 19.01 -17.02 5.51
N TYR A 195 18.80 -15.76 5.12
CA TYR A 195 19.31 -14.61 5.84
C TYR A 195 18.24 -14.12 6.81
N VAL A 196 18.51 -14.24 8.11
CA VAL A 196 17.60 -13.77 9.16
C VAL A 196 18.08 -12.40 9.62
N ASN A 197 17.21 -11.41 9.47
CA ASN A 197 17.40 -10.09 10.05
C ASN A 197 16.50 -9.95 11.28
N SER A 198 17.11 -9.55 12.39
CA SER A 198 16.37 -9.22 13.62
C SER A 198 16.21 -7.71 13.67
N GLU A 199 14.97 -7.27 13.82
CA GLU A 199 14.61 -5.87 13.94
C GLU A 199 13.90 -5.68 15.28
N GLU A 200 14.37 -4.71 16.07
CA GLU A 200 13.70 -4.27 17.28
C GLU A 200 12.97 -2.95 17.01
N GLY A 201 11.73 -2.90 17.45
CA GLY A 201 10.93 -1.69 17.49
C GLY A 201 10.62 -1.34 18.93
N SER A 202 10.89 -0.11 19.34
CA SER A 202 10.63 0.36 20.71
C SER A 202 10.06 1.77 20.71
N GLY A 203 9.43 2.17 21.81
CA GLY A 203 8.94 3.55 22.00
C GLY A 203 7.70 3.94 21.19
N PHE A 204 7.21 3.11 20.27
CA PHE A 204 5.89 3.28 19.67
C PHE A 204 4.89 2.27 20.23
N LYS A 205 3.65 2.72 20.43
CA LYS A 205 2.53 1.85 20.75
C LYS A 205 2.14 1.12 19.47
N ALA A 206 2.66 -0.09 19.26
CA ALA A 206 2.38 -0.88 18.06
C ALA A 206 0.86 -1.06 17.83
N ILE A 207 0.10 -1.18 18.92
CA ILE A 207 -1.36 -1.23 18.88
C ILE A 207 -1.97 0.02 18.23
N ASP A 208 -1.43 1.22 18.47
CA ASP A 208 -1.93 2.46 17.88
C ASP A 208 -1.73 2.45 16.35
N LEU A 209 -0.60 1.94 15.87
CA LEU A 209 -0.36 1.78 14.43
C LEU A 209 -1.33 0.76 13.81
N PHE A 210 -1.53 -0.40 14.45
CA PHE A 210 -2.45 -1.41 13.95
C PHE A 210 -3.91 -0.96 13.98
N LEU A 211 -4.31 -0.21 15.00
CA LEU A 211 -5.64 0.37 15.13
C LEU A 211 -5.86 1.55 14.17
N ALA A 212 -4.87 2.42 13.99
CA ALA A 212 -4.93 3.53 13.04
C ALA A 212 -5.00 3.04 11.58
N THR A 213 -4.22 2.00 11.24
CA THR A 213 -4.24 1.38 9.90
C THR A 213 -5.42 0.43 9.71
N ARG A 214 -6.08 0.00 10.79
CA ARG A 214 -7.16 -1.00 10.81
C ARG A 214 -6.77 -2.29 10.08
N VAL A 215 -5.47 -2.58 10.01
CA VAL A 215 -4.94 -3.60 9.10
C VAL A 215 -5.38 -5.01 9.49
N VAL A 216 -5.60 -5.23 10.78
CA VAL A 216 -6.11 -6.48 11.38
C VAL A 216 -7.55 -6.82 10.96
N LEU A 217 -8.30 -5.87 10.43
CA LEU A 217 -9.68 -6.08 10.01
C LEU A 217 -9.77 -6.33 8.50
N PRO A 218 -10.68 -7.20 8.03
CA PRO A 218 -10.97 -7.36 6.61
C PRO A 218 -11.27 -6.01 5.94
N THR A 219 -10.82 -5.80 4.71
CA THR A 219 -10.94 -4.51 4.00
C THR A 219 -12.37 -3.96 4.00
N ALA A 220 -13.38 -4.83 3.89
CA ALA A 220 -14.79 -4.46 3.93
C ALA A 220 -15.26 -3.93 5.30
N LEU A 221 -14.62 -4.34 6.40
CA LEU A 221 -14.95 -3.94 7.76
C LEU A 221 -14.14 -2.74 8.24
N ARG A 222 -13.01 -2.42 7.58
CA ARG A 222 -12.13 -1.30 7.97
C ARG A 222 -12.84 0.04 8.01
N THR A 223 -13.93 0.23 7.26
CA THR A 223 -14.71 1.48 7.24
C THR A 223 -16.03 1.37 7.98
N ALA A 224 -16.28 0.28 8.72
CA ALA A 224 -17.55 0.01 9.36
C ALA A 224 -17.71 0.79 10.69
N PRO A 225 -18.93 1.24 11.03
CA PRO A 225 -19.24 1.89 12.31
C PRO A 225 -18.79 1.13 13.56
N GLU A 226 -18.97 -0.19 13.52
CA GLU A 226 -18.65 -1.11 14.60
C GLU A 226 -17.14 -1.16 14.82
N THR A 227 -16.37 -0.97 13.76
CA THR A 227 -14.91 -0.88 13.82
C THR A 227 -14.46 0.40 14.49
N ASP A 228 -15.08 1.55 14.21
CA ASP A 228 -14.77 2.81 14.90
C ASP A 228 -15.01 2.68 16.41
N PHE A 229 -16.15 2.09 16.78
CA PHE A 229 -16.50 1.86 18.17
C PHE A 229 -15.52 0.90 18.85
N LEU A 230 -15.20 -0.23 18.20
CA LEU A 230 -14.22 -1.19 18.69
C LEU A 230 -12.84 -0.53 18.88
N VAL A 231 -12.35 0.20 17.89
CA VAL A 231 -11.06 0.92 17.97
C VAL A 231 -11.08 1.94 19.12
N SER A 232 -12.19 2.67 19.31
CA SER A 232 -12.32 3.63 20.40
C SER A 232 -12.31 2.99 21.79
N ILE A 233 -12.98 1.84 21.95
CA ILE A 233 -12.95 1.08 23.21
C ILE A 233 -11.54 0.58 23.47
N VAL A 234 -10.91 -0.06 22.48
CA VAL A 234 -9.58 -0.65 22.66
C VAL A 234 -8.54 0.44 22.97
N ALA A 235 -8.60 1.59 22.29
CA ALA A 235 -7.71 2.72 22.56
C ALA A 235 -7.92 3.31 23.97
N GLU A 236 -9.18 3.56 24.36
CA GLU A 236 -9.51 4.07 25.70
C GLU A 236 -9.07 3.10 26.80
N CYS A 237 -9.25 1.80 26.58
CA CYS A 237 -8.87 0.78 27.55
C CYS A 237 -7.39 0.52 27.65
N TYR A 238 -6.66 0.81 26.57
CA TYR A 238 -5.23 0.77 26.58
C TYR A 238 -4.65 1.96 27.37
N ASP A 239 -5.21 3.16 27.21
CA ASP A 239 -4.74 4.36 27.91
C ASP A 239 -5.25 4.47 29.35
N ASN A 240 -6.47 4.00 29.63
CA ASN A 240 -7.09 4.03 30.95
C ASN A 240 -7.82 2.71 31.24
N GLN A 241 -7.09 1.74 31.82
CA GLN A 241 -7.63 0.42 32.18
C GLN A 241 -8.78 0.47 33.18
N ASP A 242 -9.00 1.59 33.87
CA ASP A 242 -10.09 1.78 34.83
C ASP A 242 -11.32 2.47 34.21
N SER A 243 -11.29 2.76 32.92
CA SER A 243 -12.44 3.28 32.19
C SER A 243 -13.59 2.27 32.19
N ILE A 244 -14.82 2.76 32.35
CA ILE A 244 -16.05 1.92 32.32
C ILE A 244 -16.24 1.24 30.96
N LEU A 245 -15.68 1.81 29.91
CA LEU A 245 -15.68 1.25 28.55
C LEU A 245 -14.89 -0.07 28.47
N CYS A 246 -14.09 -0.39 29.50
CA CYS A 246 -13.22 -1.57 29.57
C CYS A 246 -13.82 -2.73 30.35
N ALA A 247 -14.97 -2.52 30.98
CA ALA A 247 -15.70 -3.57 31.67
C ALA A 247 -15.96 -4.82 30.82
N PRO A 248 -16.18 -4.75 29.49
CA PRO A 248 -16.35 -5.95 28.65
C PRO A 248 -15.04 -6.70 28.34
N LEU A 249 -13.88 -6.09 28.60
CA LEU A 249 -12.55 -6.63 28.28
C LEU A 249 -11.78 -7.10 29.54
N LYS A 250 -12.32 -6.86 30.74
CA LYS A 250 -11.86 -7.41 32.01
C LYS A 250 -12.57 -8.73 32.30
#